data_AF-A0A7X7A2Y3-F1
#
_entry.id   AF-A0A7X7A2Y3-F1
#
_cell.length_a   1.000
_cell.length_b   1.000
_cell.length_c   1.000
_cell.angle_alpha   90.00
_cell.angle_beta   90.00
_cell.angle_gamma   90.00
#
_symmetry.space_group_name_H-M   'P 1'
#
loop_
_entity.id
_entity.type
_entity.pdbx_description
1 polymer ?
#
loop_
_entity_poly.entity_id
_entity_poly.type
_entity_poly.pdbx_seq_one_letter_code
_entity_poly.pdbx_strand_id
1 'polypeptide(L)'
;MLVNPNSARKHVGNRFEELVEVVFTETGVANKKIVLQIPYETGEGIKTYKCENDLILSPYDKVKSTTTSLDENEIVLSVKTTSKDRMGKIFIDKILLERFVGHPQKVIGIFLNDVQRKESNNISFTLVSGLFMVYSKFLTELEGIYYLDPPPIVAKKPYSDYMKRFSELITTDLKILLSS
;
A
#
# COMPACT_ATOMS: atom_id res chain seq x y z
N MET A 1 -7.00 -31.22 -1.96
CA MET A 1 -6.46 -30.79 -0.65
C MET A 1 -7.35 -29.71 -0.08
N LEU A 2 -7.99 -29.94 1.07
CA LEU A 2 -8.79 -28.93 1.77
C LEU A 2 -7.85 -28.08 2.64
N VAL A 3 -7.32 -26.99 2.07
CA VAL A 3 -6.53 -26.01 2.83
C VAL A 3 -7.49 -25.21 3.71
N ASN A 4 -7.08 -24.93 4.96
CA ASN A 4 -7.84 -24.04 5.85
C ASN A 4 -8.13 -22.70 5.14
N PRO A 5 -9.38 -22.19 5.13
CA PRO A 5 -9.73 -20.95 4.43
C PRO A 5 -8.88 -19.73 4.81
N ASN A 6 -8.39 -19.65 6.06
CA ASN A 6 -7.50 -18.59 6.50
C ASN A 6 -6.11 -18.70 5.85
N SER A 7 -5.59 -19.93 5.77
CA SER A 7 -4.32 -20.22 5.11
C SER A 7 -4.42 -19.94 3.60
N ALA A 8 -5.53 -20.30 2.96
CA ALA A 8 -5.77 -19.99 1.56
C ALA A 8 -5.81 -18.47 1.30
N ARG A 9 -6.53 -17.71 2.11
CA ARG A 9 -6.57 -16.23 2.01
C ARG A 9 -5.20 -15.60 2.19
N LYS A 10 -4.42 -16.07 3.18
CA LYS A 10 -3.05 -15.60 3.40
C LYS A 10 -2.15 -15.92 2.20
N HIS A 11 -2.25 -17.13 1.65
CA HIS A 11 -1.47 -17.53 0.47
C HIS A 11 -1.79 -16.64 -0.74
N VAL A 12 -3.06 -16.32 -0.99
CA VAL A 12 -3.44 -15.40 -2.08
C VAL A 12 -2.85 -14.00 -1.88
N GLY A 13 -2.88 -13.48 -0.64
CA GLY A 13 -2.22 -12.21 -0.30
C GLY A 13 -0.73 -12.22 -0.63
N ASN A 14 0.00 -13.22 -0.13
CA ASN A 14 1.42 -13.37 -0.38
C ASN A 14 1.76 -13.46 -1.87
N ARG A 15 0.98 -14.22 -2.66
CA ARG A 15 1.21 -14.32 -4.12
C ARG A 15 0.93 -13.01 -4.85
N PHE A 16 -0.03 -12.23 -4.37
CA PHE A 16 -0.29 -10.93 -4.93
C PHE A 16 0.84 -9.94 -4.64
N GLU A 17 1.38 -9.95 -3.42
CA GLU A 17 2.57 -9.16 -3.05
C GLU A 17 3.79 -9.55 -3.90
N GLU A 18 4.08 -10.85 -4.04
CA GLU A 18 5.16 -11.36 -4.89
C GLU A 18 4.98 -10.95 -6.36
N LEU A 19 3.75 -11.01 -6.89
CA LEU A 19 3.47 -10.57 -8.25
C LEU A 19 3.80 -9.09 -8.44
N VAL A 20 3.39 -8.23 -7.50
CA VAL A 20 3.66 -6.79 -7.56
C VAL A 20 5.17 -6.52 -7.48
N GLU A 21 5.90 -7.21 -6.60
CA GLU A 21 7.36 -7.14 -6.49
C GLU A 21 8.06 -7.53 -7.80
N VAL A 22 7.65 -8.64 -8.41
CA VAL A 22 8.21 -9.09 -9.70
C VAL A 22 7.91 -8.09 -10.80
N VAL A 23 6.70 -7.54 -10.88
CA VAL A 23 6.36 -6.52 -11.89
C VAL A 23 7.31 -5.32 -11.79
N PHE A 24 7.54 -4.78 -10.60
CA PHE A 24 8.47 -3.65 -10.45
C PHE A 24 9.91 -4.03 -10.81
N THR A 25 10.35 -5.22 -10.42
CA THR A 25 11.67 -5.75 -10.76
C THR A 25 11.87 -5.84 -12.28
N GLU A 26 10.89 -6.42 -12.99
CA GLU A 26 10.93 -6.57 -14.45
C GLU A 26 10.83 -5.23 -15.19
N THR A 27 10.22 -4.21 -14.57
CA THR A 27 10.23 -2.83 -15.11
C THR A 27 11.53 -2.07 -14.84
N GLY A 28 12.51 -2.69 -14.17
CA GLY A 28 13.81 -2.09 -13.86
C GLY A 28 13.80 -1.14 -12.67
N VAL A 29 12.73 -1.14 -11.85
CA VAL A 29 12.64 -0.31 -10.66
C VAL A 29 13.25 -1.05 -9.47
N ALA A 30 14.28 -0.45 -8.86
CA ALA A 30 14.91 -1.01 -7.68
C ALA A 30 13.88 -1.07 -6.54
N ASN A 31 13.75 -2.26 -5.96
CA ASN A 31 12.76 -2.51 -4.92
C ASN A 31 13.27 -3.51 -3.89
N LYS A 32 12.74 -3.43 -2.66
CA LYS A 32 13.12 -4.31 -1.56
C LYS A 32 12.05 -4.38 -0.48
N LYS A 33 11.82 -5.58 0.06
CA LYS A 33 11.04 -5.79 1.28
C LYS A 33 11.82 -5.33 2.50
N ILE A 34 11.31 -4.34 3.21
CA ILE A 34 11.92 -3.79 4.42
C ILE A 34 10.85 -3.69 5.52
N VAL A 35 11.18 -4.26 6.67
CA VAL A 35 10.36 -4.10 7.89
C VAL A 35 11.02 -3.03 8.75
N LEU A 36 10.40 -1.86 8.83
CA LEU A 36 10.92 -0.76 9.64
C LEU A 36 10.74 -1.10 11.12
N GLN A 37 11.77 -0.86 11.89
CA GLN A 37 11.86 -1.19 13.31
C GLN A 37 11.87 0.09 14.12
N ILE A 38 10.76 0.35 14.83
CA ILE A 38 10.56 1.52 15.66
C ILE A 38 10.82 1.13 17.12
N PRO A 39 11.96 1.52 17.72
CA PRO A 39 12.19 1.30 19.14
C PRO A 39 11.23 2.14 19.99
N TYR A 40 10.76 1.58 21.11
CA TYR A 40 9.99 2.30 22.12
C TYR A 40 10.34 1.77 23.52
N GLU A 41 10.35 2.69 24.50
CA GLU A 41 10.68 2.36 25.88
C GLU A 41 9.51 1.65 26.58
N THR A 42 9.84 0.67 27.42
CA THR A 42 8.90 0.01 28.33
C THR A 42 9.54 -0.14 29.71
N GLY A 43 8.73 -0.45 30.73
CA GLY A 43 9.25 -0.75 32.07
C GLY A 43 10.22 -1.95 32.12
N GLU A 44 10.27 -2.76 31.07
CA GLU A 44 11.16 -3.93 30.91
C GLU A 44 12.37 -3.65 29.99
N GLY A 45 12.56 -2.39 29.56
CA GLY A 45 13.61 -1.98 28.61
C GLY A 45 13.05 -1.59 27.23
N ILE A 46 13.93 -1.49 26.24
CA ILE A 46 13.58 -1.09 24.87
C ILE A 46 12.93 -2.27 24.13
N LYS A 47 11.70 -2.09 23.65
CA LYS A 47 11.03 -3.00 22.72
C LYS A 47 11.01 -2.40 21.32
N THR A 48 10.71 -3.22 20.31
CA THR A 48 10.67 -2.79 18.91
C THR A 48 9.31 -3.09 18.31
N TYR A 49 8.67 -2.05 17.80
CA TYR A 49 7.50 -2.18 16.95
C TYR A 49 7.95 -2.40 15.51
N LYS A 50 7.39 -3.42 14.85
CA LYS A 50 7.67 -3.73 13.45
C LYS A 50 6.57 -3.14 12.59
N CYS A 51 6.93 -2.13 11.79
CA CYS A 51 6.07 -1.63 10.73
C CYS A 51 6.25 -2.55 9.51
N GLU A 52 5.28 -3.42 9.27
CA GLU A 52 5.24 -4.32 8.13
C GLU A 52 4.86 -3.52 6.88
N ASN A 53 5.85 -2.88 6.26
CA ASN A 53 5.74 -2.33 4.92
C ASN A 53 5.91 -3.47 3.91
N ASP A 54 5.06 -3.51 2.90
CA ASP A 54 5.03 -4.65 1.98
C ASP A 54 6.20 -4.58 0.98
N LEU A 55 6.53 -3.38 0.46
CA LEU A 55 7.65 -3.15 -0.46
C LEU A 55 8.13 -1.69 -0.41
N ILE A 56 9.40 -1.44 -0.72
CA ILE A 56 9.93 -0.08 -0.98
C ILE A 56 10.35 -0.01 -2.44
N LEU A 57 9.96 1.07 -3.14
CA LEU A 57 10.45 1.41 -4.47
C LEU A 57 11.44 2.56 -4.41
N SER A 58 12.49 2.49 -5.22
CA SER A 58 13.58 3.45 -5.19
C SER A 58 13.81 4.11 -6.55
N PRO A 59 14.08 5.42 -6.58
CA PRO A 59 14.48 6.13 -7.79
C PRO A 59 15.95 5.89 -8.15
N TYR A 60 16.71 5.21 -7.28
CA TYR A 60 18.12 4.89 -7.48
C TYR A 60 18.28 3.44 -7.99
N ASP A 61 19.50 3.07 -8.39
CA ASP A 61 19.81 1.69 -8.82
C ASP A 61 19.61 0.66 -7.70
N LYS A 62 19.60 1.09 -6.44
CA LYS A 62 19.42 0.25 -5.26
C LYS A 62 18.64 0.99 -4.19
N VAL A 63 17.81 0.25 -3.46
CA VAL A 63 17.11 0.75 -2.28
C VAL A 63 18.12 1.22 -1.22
N LYS A 64 17.97 2.48 -0.78
CA LYS A 64 18.77 3.12 0.26
C LYS A 64 18.16 2.98 1.65
N SER A 65 16.84 2.81 1.74
CA SER A 65 16.17 2.54 3.02
C SER A 65 16.75 1.32 3.73
N THR A 66 16.71 1.38 5.06
CA THR A 66 17.16 0.32 5.96
C THR A 66 16.05 -0.06 6.93
N THR A 67 16.31 -0.99 7.84
CA THR A 67 15.35 -1.33 8.90
C THR A 67 15.16 -0.21 9.93
N THR A 68 15.97 0.84 9.91
CA THR A 68 15.92 1.94 10.89
C THR A 68 15.75 3.32 10.24
N SER A 69 15.77 3.41 8.91
CA SER A 69 15.65 4.68 8.18
C SER A 69 14.95 4.48 6.85
N LEU A 70 14.21 5.50 6.41
CA LEU A 70 13.69 5.58 5.05
C LEU A 70 14.36 6.73 4.30
N ASP A 71 14.60 6.57 3.00
CA ASP A 71 15.06 7.67 2.15
C ASP A 71 13.85 8.47 1.66
N GLU A 72 13.90 9.80 1.78
CA GLU A 72 12.78 10.72 1.48
C GLU A 72 12.28 10.65 0.03
N ASN A 73 13.12 10.17 -0.90
CA ASN A 73 12.76 10.03 -2.30
C ASN A 73 12.23 8.63 -2.65
N GLU A 74 12.26 7.68 -1.72
CA GLU A 74 11.72 6.34 -1.90
C GLU A 74 10.22 6.29 -1.59
N ILE A 75 9.53 5.29 -2.10
CA ILE A 75 8.09 5.11 -1.95
C ILE A 75 7.83 3.86 -1.13
N VAL A 76 7.04 3.98 -0.07
CA VAL A 76 6.55 2.82 0.70
C VAL A 76 5.26 2.32 0.07
N LEU A 77 5.21 1.02 -0.22
CA LEU A 77 4.05 0.36 -0.81
C LEU A 77 3.32 -0.46 0.24
N SER A 78 2.00 -0.30 0.27
CA SER A 78 1.09 -1.23 0.93
C SER A 78 0.27 -1.97 -0.12
N VAL A 79 0.48 -3.27 -0.25
CA VAL A 79 -0.17 -4.16 -1.22
C VAL A 79 -1.20 -5.04 -0.49
N LYS A 80 -2.46 -5.00 -0.91
CA LYS A 80 -3.52 -5.79 -0.27
C LYS A 80 -4.48 -6.34 -1.30
N THR A 81 -5.08 -7.50 -1.04
CA THR A 81 -6.05 -8.07 -1.99
C THR A 81 -7.31 -7.20 -2.08
N THR A 82 -7.79 -6.65 -0.96
CA THR A 82 -9.02 -5.84 -0.87
C THR A 82 -8.82 -4.73 0.15
N SER A 83 -9.44 -3.56 -0.06
CA SER A 83 -9.26 -2.42 0.84
C SER A 83 -10.09 -2.55 2.12
N LYS A 84 -11.42 -2.57 2.02
CA LYS A 84 -12.36 -2.67 3.15
C LYS A 84 -11.96 -1.74 4.31
N ASP A 85 -12.04 -2.25 5.54
CA ASP A 85 -11.57 -1.63 6.77
C ASP A 85 -10.03 -1.48 6.84
N ARG A 86 -9.27 -2.18 5.99
CA ARG A 86 -7.80 -2.14 6.00
C ARG A 86 -7.22 -0.88 5.36
N MET A 87 -8.02 -0.13 4.59
CA MET A 87 -7.55 1.11 3.98
C MET A 87 -7.07 2.11 5.04
N GLY A 88 -7.74 2.20 6.18
CA GLY A 88 -7.35 3.11 7.27
C GLY A 88 -5.95 2.82 7.83
N LYS A 89 -5.53 1.54 7.85
CA LYS A 89 -4.20 1.17 8.32
C LYS A 89 -3.08 1.85 7.51
N ILE A 90 -3.25 2.03 6.21
CA ILE A 90 -2.25 2.65 5.34
C ILE A 90 -2.02 4.13 5.73
N PHE A 91 -3.10 4.86 6.03
CA PHE A 91 -3.01 6.25 6.48
C PHE A 91 -2.31 6.37 7.84
N ILE A 92 -2.65 5.48 8.77
CA ILE A 92 -2.01 5.44 10.09
C ILE A 92 -0.53 5.07 9.97
N ASP A 93 -0.20 4.09 9.14
CA ASP A 93 1.18 3.70 8.88
C ASP A 93 1.96 4.88 8.30
N LYS A 94 1.44 5.60 7.29
CA LYS A 94 2.08 6.83 6.77
C LYS A 94 2.41 7.83 7.87
N ILE A 95 1.45 8.17 8.72
CA ILE A 95 1.66 9.14 9.82
C ILE A 95 2.74 8.64 10.79
N LEU A 96 2.71 7.35 11.15
CA LEU A 96 3.69 6.77 12.05
C LEU A 96 5.08 6.78 11.43
N LEU A 97 5.19 6.43 10.13
CA LEU A 97 6.43 6.46 9.37
C LEU A 97 7.02 7.87 9.38
N GLU A 98 6.26 8.87 8.94
CA GLU A 98 6.71 10.27 8.85
C GLU A 98 7.16 10.83 10.21
N ARG A 99 6.42 10.52 11.28
CA ARG A 99 6.81 10.91 12.64
C ARG A 99 8.11 10.24 13.09
N PHE A 100 8.32 8.99 12.70
CA PHE A 100 9.48 8.23 13.10
C PHE A 100 10.74 8.64 12.33
N VAL A 101 10.64 8.82 11.01
CA VAL A 101 11.78 9.15 10.15
C VAL A 101 12.08 10.66 10.13
N GLY A 102 11.13 11.50 10.58
CA GLY A 102 11.32 12.94 10.75
C GLY A 102 11.19 13.76 9.47
N HIS A 103 10.70 13.17 8.39
CA HIS A 103 10.45 13.83 7.11
C HIS A 103 9.17 13.28 6.44
N PRO A 104 8.57 14.01 5.48
CA PRO A 104 7.48 13.48 4.67
C PRO A 104 7.89 12.20 3.94
N GLN A 105 6.98 11.24 3.83
CA GLN A 105 7.25 9.94 3.24
C GLN A 105 6.19 9.61 2.20
N LYS A 106 6.63 9.34 0.97
CA LYS A 106 5.72 8.89 -0.10
C LYS A 106 5.19 7.49 0.24
N VAL A 107 3.87 7.32 0.25
CA VAL A 107 3.16 6.07 0.51
C VAL A 107 2.04 5.87 -0.52
N ILE A 108 2.06 4.73 -1.22
CA ILE A 108 0.99 4.33 -2.14
C ILE A 108 0.33 3.03 -1.70
N GLY A 109 -0.96 2.88 -2.01
CA GLY A 109 -1.71 1.65 -1.80
C GLY A 109 -1.98 0.93 -3.13
N ILE A 110 -1.76 -0.37 -3.18
CA ILE A 110 -2.11 -1.21 -4.33
C ILE A 110 -3.12 -2.27 -3.88
N PHE A 111 -4.25 -2.34 -4.57
CA PHE A 111 -5.32 -3.28 -4.30
C PHE A 111 -5.59 -4.18 -5.50
N LEU A 112 -5.83 -5.47 -5.25
CA LEU A 112 -6.27 -6.38 -6.31
C LEU A 112 -7.68 -6.00 -6.78
N ASN A 113 -8.66 -6.01 -5.88
CA ASN A 113 -10.04 -5.64 -6.17
C ASN A 113 -10.84 -5.24 -4.93
N ASP A 114 -12.00 -4.60 -5.11
CA ASP A 114 -13.01 -4.42 -4.07
C ASP A 114 -14.37 -4.93 -4.54
N VAL A 115 -14.36 -6.14 -5.13
CA VAL A 115 -15.55 -6.84 -5.58
C VAL A 115 -15.88 -8.00 -4.64
N GLN A 116 -17.16 -8.16 -4.34
CA GLN A 116 -17.65 -9.25 -3.53
C GLN A 116 -18.90 -9.84 -4.18
N ARG A 117 -18.92 -11.16 -4.36
CA ARG A 117 -20.10 -11.87 -4.85
C ARG A 117 -21.26 -11.64 -3.88
N LYS A 118 -22.40 -11.23 -4.42
CA LYS A 118 -23.68 -11.12 -3.73
C LYS A 118 -24.61 -12.17 -4.33
N GLU A 119 -25.07 -13.12 -3.52
CA GLU A 119 -25.99 -14.19 -3.94
C GLU A 119 -25.43 -15.00 -5.15
N SER A 120 -26.31 -15.55 -5.99
CA SER A 120 -25.92 -16.42 -7.11
C SER A 120 -25.31 -15.64 -8.28
N ASN A 121 -25.86 -14.47 -8.64
CA ASN A 121 -25.54 -13.74 -9.88
C ASN A 121 -25.32 -12.22 -9.70
N ASN A 122 -25.14 -11.72 -8.48
CA ASN A 122 -24.91 -10.28 -8.25
C ASN A 122 -23.49 -9.99 -7.76
N ILE A 123 -23.04 -8.76 -7.98
CA ILE A 123 -21.76 -8.23 -7.50
C ILE A 123 -22.05 -7.04 -6.59
N SER A 124 -21.41 -7.03 -5.43
CA SER A 124 -21.36 -5.90 -4.51
C SER A 124 -19.92 -5.36 -4.44
N PHE A 125 -19.77 -4.12 -3.98
CA PHE A 125 -18.46 -3.49 -3.83
C PHE A 125 -18.17 -3.21 -2.36
N THR A 126 -16.90 -3.31 -1.99
CA THR A 126 -16.48 -3.28 -0.57
C THR A 126 -15.64 -2.08 -0.19
N LEU A 127 -15.43 -1.15 -1.14
CA LEU A 127 -14.74 0.10 -0.89
C LEU A 127 -15.56 0.99 0.06
N VAL A 128 -14.98 1.34 1.21
CA VAL A 128 -15.56 2.26 2.19
C VAL A 128 -15.22 3.71 1.79
N SER A 129 -15.79 4.16 0.68
CA SER A 129 -15.38 5.39 -0.01
C SER A 129 -15.57 6.67 0.80
N GLY A 130 -16.62 6.77 1.61
CA GLY A 130 -16.84 7.92 2.50
C GLY A 130 -15.74 8.06 3.56
N LEU A 131 -15.34 6.95 4.18
CA LEU A 131 -14.27 6.94 5.18
C LEU A 131 -12.91 7.26 4.56
N PHE A 132 -12.65 6.75 3.35
CA PHE A 132 -11.47 7.13 2.58
C PHE A 132 -11.35 8.66 2.39
N MET A 133 -12.45 9.34 2.05
CA MET A 133 -12.43 10.79 1.88
C MET A 133 -12.18 11.51 3.20
N VAL A 134 -12.71 11.01 4.31
CA VAL A 134 -12.43 11.57 5.63
C VAL A 134 -10.95 11.45 5.96
N TYR A 135 -10.33 10.29 5.73
CA TYR A 135 -8.88 10.15 5.95
C TYR A 135 -8.06 11.04 5.03
N SER A 136 -8.39 11.08 3.74
CA SER A 136 -7.64 11.88 2.76
C SER A 136 -7.74 13.38 3.04
N LYS A 137 -8.88 13.87 3.52
CA LYS A 137 -9.10 15.30 3.77
C LYS A 137 -8.67 15.77 5.16
N PHE A 138 -8.76 14.91 6.17
CA PHE A 138 -8.60 15.34 7.58
C PHE A 138 -7.44 14.64 8.30
N LEU A 139 -6.84 13.59 7.73
CA LEU A 139 -5.79 12.82 8.39
C LEU A 139 -4.43 12.97 7.68
N THR A 140 -4.31 12.44 6.46
CA THR A 140 -3.15 12.62 5.58
C THR A 140 -3.53 12.22 4.16
N GLU A 141 -2.87 12.78 3.15
CA GLU A 141 -3.09 12.39 1.75
C GLU A 141 -2.07 11.32 1.36
N LEU A 142 -2.52 10.24 0.71
CA LEU A 142 -1.62 9.25 0.11
C LEU A 142 -1.28 9.68 -1.31
N GLU A 143 -0.08 9.34 -1.76
CA GLU A 143 0.44 9.71 -3.09
C GLU A 143 -0.33 9.04 -4.22
N GLY A 144 -1.06 7.96 -3.92
CA GLY A 144 -1.97 7.33 -4.85
C GLY A 144 -2.50 5.99 -4.34
N ILE A 145 -3.71 5.67 -4.76
CA ILE A 145 -4.30 4.34 -4.59
C ILE A 145 -4.51 3.73 -5.97
N TYR A 146 -4.06 2.49 -6.15
CA TYR A 146 -4.09 1.82 -7.44
C TYR A 146 -4.81 0.49 -7.36
N TYR A 147 -5.70 0.21 -8.30
CA TYR A 147 -6.44 -1.05 -8.37
C TYR A 147 -6.12 -1.82 -9.65
N LEU A 148 -5.99 -3.14 -9.55
CA LEU A 148 -6.01 -4.00 -10.74
C LEU A 148 -7.43 -4.10 -11.31
N ASP A 149 -8.41 -4.27 -10.43
CA ASP A 149 -9.84 -4.30 -10.77
C ASP A 149 -10.64 -3.33 -9.87
N PRO A 150 -10.70 -2.04 -10.24
CA PRO A 150 -11.35 -1.01 -9.42
C PRO A 150 -12.88 -1.16 -9.42
N PRO A 151 -13.55 -0.90 -8.28
CA PRO A 151 -15.00 -0.75 -8.28
C PRO A 151 -15.42 0.50 -9.08
N PRO A 152 -16.62 0.52 -9.71
CA PRO A 152 -17.05 1.60 -10.59
C PRO A 152 -17.03 3.01 -9.98
N ILE A 153 -17.14 3.12 -8.65
CA ILE A 153 -17.12 4.40 -7.94
C ILE A 153 -15.77 5.11 -8.04
N VAL A 154 -14.66 4.38 -8.24
CA VAL A 154 -13.31 4.93 -8.42
C VAL A 154 -13.23 5.88 -9.60
N ALA A 155 -13.98 5.61 -10.68
CA ALA A 155 -13.99 6.45 -11.88
C ALA A 155 -14.77 7.77 -11.70
N LYS A 156 -15.38 8.01 -10.53
CA LYS A 156 -16.19 9.20 -10.26
C LYS A 156 -15.44 10.16 -9.34
N LYS A 157 -15.63 11.47 -9.55
CA LYS A 157 -15.21 12.48 -8.59
C LYS A 157 -15.93 12.28 -7.25
N PRO A 158 -15.26 12.55 -6.11
CA PRO A 158 -13.86 12.99 -6.00
C PRO A 158 -12.82 11.86 -6.05
N TYR A 159 -13.26 10.59 -6.08
CA TYR A 159 -12.37 9.42 -5.92
C TYR A 159 -11.35 9.26 -7.03
N SER A 160 -11.70 9.63 -8.27
CA SER A 160 -10.81 9.56 -9.43
C SER A 160 -9.56 10.45 -9.30
N ASP A 161 -9.54 11.37 -8.34
CA ASP A 161 -8.38 12.24 -8.08
C ASP A 161 -7.31 11.56 -7.24
N TYR A 162 -7.69 10.47 -6.58
CA TYR A 162 -6.83 9.73 -5.64
C TYR A 162 -6.64 8.26 -6.03
N MET A 163 -7.64 7.70 -6.72
CA MET A 163 -7.74 6.28 -7.03
C MET A 163 -7.67 6.07 -8.54
N LYS A 164 -6.72 5.25 -8.98
CA LYS A 164 -6.41 4.99 -10.39
C LYS A 164 -6.26 3.50 -10.66
N ARG A 165 -6.06 3.14 -11.92
CA ARG A 165 -5.74 1.76 -12.31
C ARG A 165 -4.25 1.48 -12.09
N PHE A 166 -3.90 0.25 -11.72
CA PHE A 166 -2.51 -0.19 -11.60
C PHE A 166 -1.74 -0.05 -12.91
N SER A 167 -2.40 -0.18 -14.06
CA SER A 167 -1.77 0.12 -15.35
C SER A 167 -1.26 1.56 -15.43
N GLU A 168 -2.00 2.52 -14.88
CA GLU A 168 -1.63 3.94 -14.88
C GLU A 168 -0.45 4.22 -13.95
N LEU A 169 -0.33 3.48 -12.83
CA LEU A 169 0.87 3.47 -12.00
C LEU A 169 2.10 3.13 -12.85
N ILE A 170 2.07 1.95 -13.49
CA ILE A 170 3.23 1.41 -14.19
C ILE A 170 3.61 2.24 -15.43
N THR A 171 2.64 2.77 -16.17
CA THR A 171 2.92 3.46 -17.44
C THR A 171 3.20 4.95 -17.29
N THR A 172 2.65 5.60 -16.25
CA THR A 172 2.60 7.06 -16.18
C THR A 172 3.06 7.58 -14.83
N ASP A 173 2.35 7.22 -13.76
CA ASP A 173 2.52 7.88 -12.47
C ASP A 173 3.85 7.51 -11.81
N LEU A 174 4.36 6.29 -12.01
CA LEU A 174 5.60 5.85 -11.37
C LEU A 174 6.79 6.76 -11.71
N LYS A 175 6.86 7.25 -12.95
CA LYS A 175 7.89 8.21 -13.38
C LYS A 175 7.80 9.53 -12.60
N ILE A 176 6.59 10.00 -12.33
CA ILE A 176 6.35 11.24 -11.58
C ILE A 176 6.63 11.03 -10.09
N LEU A 177 6.20 9.90 -9.54
CA LEU A 177 6.40 9.58 -8.13
C LEU A 177 7.88 9.38 -7.78
N LEU A 178 8.66 8.82 -8.70
CA LEU A 178 10.11 8.62 -8.55
C LEU A 178 10.95 9.82 -9.00
N SER A 179 10.36 10.84 -9.64
CA SER A 179 11.06 12.10 -9.86
C SER A 179 11.05 12.94 -8.58
N SER A 180 12.22 13.50 -8.24
CA SER A 180 12.39 14.49 -7.16
C SER A 180 11.68 15.80 -7.46
#